data_AF-A0A7V9B5V3-F1
#
_entry.id   AF-A0A7V9B5V3-F1
#
_cell.length_a   1.000
_cell.length_b   1.000
_cell.length_c   1.000
_cell.angle_alpha   90.00
_cell.angle_beta   90.00
_cell.angle_gamma   90.00
#
_symmetry.space_group_name_H-M   'P 1'
#
loop_
_entity.id
_entity.type
_entity.pdbx_description
1 polymer ?
#
loop_
_entity_poly.entity_id
_entity_poly.type
_entity_poly.pdbx_seq_one_letter_code
_entity_poly.pdbx_strand_id
1 'polypeptide(L)'
;VKEAIALTDPATEPAQAALLQERLGRYLWVGDQDGRPAYERAVALIPDEPSVERARVLTGYATMLMLSAEAEAGIAAAELALPVCIEVGDRVTESHCRNTLGTCLVNLGEGEHSLRELQLALDIAEEVRDPEALARAGVNLSHANLLLLRWDEGMRVARAGLAAARRLGVDRTHGVYIESNLVEALTVTGGWDEATEREASLSSRLPDGVWAYFTVGPLRADRGDLESLRRDVAGAPPLQEADALLQGLVRFVSGKATLALWDQRYGDVRPVIESALERAPAGLLDSFAGDIVWPGLRAEAERRSADSGATADRFLAAVEAAAADRHGIRPRLTAYLPLCRAEHDRVRGTDTIEDWLAVAKTMDDAGFVYPPTYARFRAAELAVRAGDREQAAELAAAAIDTTSALGAKPLHDAISDLQRRARLGSAASDESGGRFGLSPREREVLALVADGRTNRQIAQALFISPKTAAVHVSNVLGKLAVASRGEAAAVAHRLGLTNAS
;
A
#
# COMPACT_ATOMS: atom_id res chain seq x y z
N VAL A 1 37.69 -10.27 -3.53
CA VAL A 1 37.75 -8.80 -3.71
C VAL A 1 38.78 -8.15 -2.81
N LYS A 2 38.70 -8.27 -1.47
CA LYS A 2 39.70 -7.68 -0.55
C LYS A 2 41.15 -8.09 -0.88
N GLU A 3 41.38 -9.36 -1.17
CA GLU A 3 42.71 -9.85 -1.60
C GLU A 3 43.17 -9.25 -2.93
N ALA A 4 42.28 -9.15 -3.93
CA ALA A 4 42.58 -8.49 -5.21
C ALA A 4 42.92 -7.00 -5.03
N ILE A 5 42.22 -6.29 -4.13
CA ILE A 5 42.54 -4.90 -3.79
C ILE A 5 43.96 -4.80 -3.20
N ALA A 6 44.36 -5.72 -2.33
CA ALA A 6 45.69 -5.70 -1.72
C ALA A 6 46.82 -5.97 -2.73
N LEU A 7 46.51 -6.63 -3.85
CA LEU A 7 47.46 -6.94 -4.93
C LEU A 7 47.48 -5.89 -6.05
N THR A 8 46.54 -4.94 -6.06
CA THR A 8 46.44 -3.90 -7.09
C THR A 8 47.09 -2.62 -6.58
N ASP A 9 48.05 -2.06 -7.32
CA ASP A 9 48.67 -0.77 -6.97
C ASP A 9 47.88 0.40 -7.61
N PRO A 10 47.21 1.26 -6.82
CA PRO A 10 46.40 2.34 -7.37
C PRO A 10 47.21 3.40 -8.13
N ALA A 11 48.53 3.49 -7.91
CA ALA A 11 49.38 4.45 -8.62
C ALA A 11 49.65 4.03 -10.07
N THR A 12 49.62 2.72 -10.35
CA THR A 12 49.92 2.16 -11.67
C THR A 12 48.67 1.59 -12.36
N GLU A 13 47.67 1.14 -11.59
CA GLU A 13 46.42 0.56 -12.07
C GLU A 13 45.16 1.24 -11.46
N PRO A 14 45.00 2.57 -11.58
CA PRO A 14 43.95 3.34 -10.89
C PRO A 14 42.53 2.88 -11.25
N ALA A 15 42.25 2.59 -12.52
CA ALA A 15 40.93 2.15 -12.97
C ALA A 15 40.53 0.78 -12.42
N GLN A 16 41.47 -0.17 -12.39
CA GLN A 16 41.24 -1.49 -11.82
C GLN A 16 41.04 -1.41 -10.30
N ALA A 17 41.84 -0.58 -9.62
CA ALA A 17 41.68 -0.33 -8.18
C ALA A 17 40.29 0.27 -7.88
N ALA A 18 39.83 1.22 -8.70
CA ALA A 18 38.50 1.83 -8.57
C ALA A 18 37.36 0.80 -8.76
N LEU A 19 37.41 -0.02 -9.81
CA LEU A 19 36.41 -1.07 -10.03
C LEU A 19 36.34 -2.08 -8.87
N LEU A 20 37.49 -2.45 -8.29
CA LEU A 20 37.51 -3.36 -7.15
C LEU A 20 36.91 -2.71 -5.89
N GLN A 21 37.09 -1.41 -5.70
CA GLN A 21 36.45 -0.65 -4.61
C GLN A 21 34.94 -0.52 -4.80
N GLU A 22 34.46 -0.24 -6.03
CA GLU A 22 33.02 -0.23 -6.36
C GLU A 22 32.40 -1.59 -6.02
N ARG A 23 33.03 -2.68 -6.45
CA ARG A 23 32.54 -4.04 -6.19
C ARG A 23 32.59 -4.42 -4.71
N LEU A 24 33.59 -3.92 -3.97
CA LEU A 24 33.63 -4.06 -2.51
C LEU A 24 32.45 -3.33 -1.87
N GLY A 25 32.15 -2.10 -2.28
CA GLY A 25 31.01 -1.33 -1.83
C GLY A 25 29.70 -2.09 -2.03
N ARG A 26 29.48 -2.66 -3.21
CA ARG A 26 28.31 -3.51 -3.50
C ARG A 26 28.22 -4.72 -2.57
N TYR A 27 29.31 -5.45 -2.34
CA TYR A 27 29.30 -6.63 -1.47
C TYR A 27 29.13 -6.30 0.01
N LEU A 28 29.66 -5.16 0.48
CA LEU A 28 29.41 -4.68 1.83
C LEU A 28 27.92 -4.35 2.00
N TRP A 29 27.33 -3.62 1.06
CA TRP A 29 25.91 -3.28 1.10
C TRP A 29 25.00 -4.51 1.09
N VAL A 30 25.24 -5.48 0.19
CA VAL A 30 24.49 -6.75 0.18
C VAL A 30 24.65 -7.53 1.48
N GLY A 31 25.79 -7.38 2.15
CA GLY A 31 26.09 -7.99 3.44
C GLY A 31 25.69 -7.15 4.66
N ASP A 32 24.79 -6.17 4.47
CA ASP A 32 24.26 -5.28 5.52
C ASP A 32 25.37 -4.51 6.27
N GLN A 33 26.39 -4.08 5.54
CA GLN A 33 27.50 -3.26 6.02
C GLN A 33 27.58 -1.96 5.24
N ASP A 34 28.16 -0.93 5.86
CA ASP A 34 28.39 0.35 5.20
C ASP A 34 29.38 0.20 4.03
N GLY A 35 28.83 0.26 2.81
CA GLY A 35 29.61 0.23 1.56
C GLY A 35 30.05 1.60 1.08
N ARG A 36 29.55 2.70 1.66
CA ARG A 36 29.79 4.08 1.19
C ARG A 36 31.27 4.43 1.12
N PRO A 37 32.12 4.14 2.13
CA PRO A 37 33.55 4.46 2.06
C PRO A 37 34.27 3.80 0.88
N ALA A 38 33.81 2.61 0.46
CA ALA A 38 34.39 1.92 -0.68
C ALA A 38 33.99 2.58 -2.01
N TYR A 39 32.73 3.01 -2.17
CA TYR A 39 32.33 3.76 -3.36
C TYR A 39 32.99 5.14 -3.44
N GLU A 40 33.11 5.88 -2.34
CA GLU A 40 33.80 7.17 -2.31
C GLU A 40 35.28 7.00 -2.70
N ARG A 41 35.91 5.93 -2.24
CA ARG A 41 37.27 5.59 -2.66
C ARG A 41 37.36 5.17 -4.13
N ALA A 42 36.35 4.48 -4.66
CA ALA A 42 36.29 4.17 -6.09
C ALA A 42 36.25 5.44 -6.94
N VAL A 43 35.40 6.40 -6.58
CA VAL A 43 35.28 7.71 -7.25
C VAL A 43 36.58 8.51 -7.14
N ALA A 44 37.28 8.45 -6.00
CA ALA A 44 38.56 9.14 -5.84
C ALA A 44 39.71 8.53 -6.65
N LEU A 45 39.62 7.25 -7.02
CA LEU A 45 40.66 6.53 -7.75
C LEU A 45 40.45 6.51 -9.26
N ILE A 46 39.20 6.62 -9.73
CA ILE A 46 38.89 6.47 -11.14
C ILE A 46 39.36 7.72 -11.93
N PRO A 47 40.14 7.55 -13.02
CA PRO A 47 40.59 8.69 -13.83
C PRO A 47 39.44 9.51 -14.43
N ASP A 48 39.72 10.77 -14.77
CA ASP A 48 38.71 11.71 -15.29
C ASP A 48 38.34 11.50 -16.75
N GLU A 49 39.20 10.84 -17.52
CA GLU A 49 38.96 10.52 -18.91
C GLU A 49 37.73 9.60 -19.07
N PRO A 50 36.85 9.87 -20.06
CA PRO A 50 35.73 9.01 -20.37
C PRO A 50 36.18 7.57 -20.65
N SER A 51 35.66 6.64 -19.85
CA SER A 51 35.95 5.21 -19.94
C SER A 51 34.76 4.39 -19.44
N VAL A 52 34.70 3.12 -19.85
CA VAL A 52 33.67 2.18 -19.38
C VAL A 52 33.78 2.00 -17.86
N GLU A 53 35.01 1.99 -17.34
CA GLU A 53 35.30 1.91 -15.91
C GLU A 53 34.76 3.12 -15.15
N ARG A 54 34.96 4.34 -15.69
CA ARG A 54 34.41 5.57 -15.13
C ARG A 54 32.89 5.59 -15.13
N ALA A 55 32.26 5.22 -16.24
CA ALA A 55 30.81 5.11 -16.35
C ALA A 55 30.25 4.18 -15.24
N ARG A 56 30.87 3.01 -15.05
CA ARG A 56 30.45 2.02 -14.05
C ARG A 56 30.65 2.49 -12.62
N VAL A 57 31.80 3.07 -12.29
CA VAL A 57 32.10 3.57 -10.93
C VAL A 57 31.14 4.68 -10.54
N LEU A 58 30.94 5.67 -11.41
CA LEU A 58 30.02 6.78 -11.12
C LEU A 58 28.56 6.32 -11.01
N THR A 59 28.12 5.41 -11.90
CA THR A 59 26.77 4.82 -11.84
C THR A 59 26.57 3.97 -10.59
N GLY A 60 27.58 3.22 -10.16
CA GLY A 60 27.57 2.46 -8.91
C GLY A 60 27.42 3.36 -7.69
N TYR A 61 28.19 4.45 -7.64
CA TYR A 61 28.09 5.45 -6.56
C TYR A 61 26.71 6.13 -6.53
N ALA A 62 26.20 6.55 -7.69
CA ALA A 62 24.85 7.11 -7.79
C ALA A 62 23.78 6.12 -7.30
N THR A 63 23.92 4.83 -7.65
CA THR A 63 23.00 3.77 -7.20
C THR A 63 23.04 3.58 -5.69
N MET A 64 24.23 3.64 -5.08
CA MET A 64 24.36 3.58 -3.63
C MET A 64 23.66 4.75 -2.95
N LEU A 65 23.87 5.98 -3.42
CA LEU A 65 23.20 7.17 -2.88
C LEU A 65 21.67 7.08 -2.99
N MET A 66 21.16 6.59 -4.12
CA MET A 66 19.73 6.30 -4.31
C MET A 66 19.21 5.28 -3.28
N LEU A 67 19.94 4.18 -3.05
CA LEU A 67 19.54 3.15 -2.07
C LEU A 67 19.58 3.66 -0.63
N SER A 68 20.43 4.65 -0.34
CA SER A 68 20.50 5.34 0.95
C SER A 68 19.47 6.47 1.10
N ALA A 69 18.56 6.64 0.12
CA ALA A 69 17.57 7.72 0.05
C ALA A 69 18.17 9.14 0.04
N GLU A 70 19.40 9.30 -0.48
CA GLU A 70 20.09 10.58 -0.70
C GLU A 70 19.82 11.06 -2.15
N ALA A 71 18.56 11.39 -2.46
CA ALA A 71 18.11 11.62 -3.84
C ALA A 71 18.85 12.75 -4.57
N GLU A 72 19.08 13.90 -3.92
CA GLU A 72 19.82 15.03 -4.52
C GLU A 72 21.25 14.64 -4.92
N ALA A 73 21.98 14.00 -4.00
CA ALA A 73 23.33 13.54 -4.25
C ALA A 73 23.36 12.45 -5.34
N GLY A 74 22.35 11.56 -5.35
CA GLY A 74 22.17 10.56 -6.38
C GLY A 74 21.93 11.15 -7.78
N ILE A 75 21.14 12.22 -7.89
CA ILE A 75 20.94 12.96 -9.15
C ILE A 75 22.27 13.55 -9.61
N ALA A 76 22.97 14.29 -8.74
CA ALA A 76 24.25 14.90 -9.10
C ALA A 76 25.27 13.86 -9.58
N ALA A 77 25.37 12.70 -8.91
CA ALA A 77 26.25 11.62 -9.32
C ALA A 77 25.81 10.98 -10.65
N ALA A 78 24.51 10.77 -10.86
CA ALA A 78 23.99 10.20 -12.10
C ALA A 78 24.16 11.15 -13.31
N GLU A 79 23.97 12.46 -13.11
CA GLU A 79 24.19 13.47 -14.15
C GLU A 79 25.66 13.60 -14.56
N LEU A 80 26.60 13.30 -13.66
CA LEU A 80 28.02 13.16 -14.01
C LEU A 80 28.30 11.85 -14.78
N ALA A 81 27.61 10.76 -14.44
CA ALA A 81 27.82 9.46 -15.05
C ALA A 81 27.20 9.35 -16.46
N LEU A 82 26.02 9.92 -16.67
CA LEU A 82 25.21 9.70 -17.88
C LEU A 82 25.92 10.14 -19.18
N PRO A 83 26.55 11.33 -19.26
CA PRO A 83 27.31 11.72 -20.45
C PRO A 83 28.46 10.75 -20.76
N VAL A 84 29.15 10.25 -19.73
CA VAL A 84 30.23 9.27 -19.89
C VAL A 84 29.69 7.95 -20.44
N CYS A 85 28.54 7.47 -19.94
CA CYS A 85 27.90 6.25 -20.44
C CYS A 85 27.58 6.36 -21.94
N ILE A 86 27.02 7.50 -22.35
CA ILE A 86 26.64 7.78 -23.74
C ILE A 86 27.89 7.88 -24.63
N GLU A 87 28.92 8.58 -24.19
CA GLU A 87 30.16 8.79 -24.95
C GLU A 87 30.90 7.48 -25.25
N VAL A 88 31.01 6.60 -24.25
CA VAL A 88 31.72 5.32 -24.39
C VAL A 88 30.85 4.21 -24.98
N GLY A 89 29.55 4.45 -25.14
CA GLY A 89 28.58 3.51 -25.71
C GLY A 89 28.26 2.29 -24.84
N ASP A 90 28.50 2.34 -23.52
CA ASP A 90 28.10 1.25 -22.60
C ASP A 90 26.61 1.34 -22.27
N ARG A 91 25.79 0.74 -23.14
CA ARG A 91 24.32 0.77 -23.05
C ARG A 91 23.77 0.11 -21.79
N VAL A 92 24.42 -0.93 -21.25
CA VAL A 92 23.97 -1.57 -20.01
C VAL A 92 24.15 -0.60 -18.84
N THR A 93 25.31 0.06 -18.75
CA THR A 93 25.57 1.06 -17.71
C THR A 93 24.69 2.29 -17.89
N GLU A 94 24.42 2.72 -19.13
CA GLU A 94 23.46 3.80 -19.42
C GLU A 94 22.06 3.49 -18.87
N SER A 95 21.53 2.28 -19.13
CA SER A 95 20.23 1.84 -18.60
C SER A 95 20.20 1.93 -17.07
N HIS A 96 21.24 1.42 -16.40
CA HIS A 96 21.34 1.50 -14.94
C HIS A 96 21.42 2.94 -14.42
N CYS A 97 22.19 3.79 -15.09
CA CYS A 97 22.35 5.20 -14.74
C CYS A 97 21.01 5.95 -14.84
N ARG A 98 20.31 5.82 -15.97
CA ARG A 98 18.98 6.43 -16.17
C ARG A 98 17.95 5.91 -15.19
N ASN A 99 17.97 4.61 -14.89
CA ASN A 99 17.09 4.02 -13.89
C ASN A 99 17.31 4.67 -12.51
N THR A 100 18.57 4.85 -12.12
CA THR A 100 18.93 5.50 -10.85
C THR A 100 18.52 6.97 -10.84
N LEU A 101 18.85 7.72 -11.90
CA LEU A 101 18.46 9.12 -12.06
C LEU A 101 16.94 9.29 -11.94
N GLY A 102 16.17 8.50 -12.69
CA GLY A 102 14.72 8.53 -12.67
C GLY A 102 14.12 8.22 -11.29
N THR A 103 14.67 7.26 -10.57
CA THR A 103 14.24 6.95 -9.19
C THR A 103 14.52 8.11 -8.22
N CYS A 104 15.68 8.77 -8.31
CA CYS A 104 15.95 9.93 -7.46
C CYS A 104 15.03 11.12 -7.81
N LEU A 105 14.78 11.37 -9.10
CA LEU A 105 13.91 12.45 -9.57
C LEU A 105 12.48 12.33 -9.04
N VAL A 106 11.87 11.13 -9.03
CA VAL A 106 10.49 10.99 -8.52
C VAL A 106 10.40 11.29 -7.01
N ASN A 107 11.44 10.95 -6.25
CA ASN A 107 11.48 11.23 -4.81
C ASN A 107 11.59 12.75 -4.51
N LEU A 108 12.18 13.52 -5.42
CA LEU A 108 12.21 14.98 -5.36
C LEU A 108 11.03 15.65 -6.10
N GLY A 109 9.99 14.91 -6.49
CA GLY A 109 8.80 15.46 -7.14
C GLY A 109 8.99 15.90 -8.60
N GLU A 110 10.09 15.52 -9.26
CA GLU A 110 10.39 15.77 -10.68
C GLU A 110 9.72 14.71 -11.58
N GLY A 111 8.39 14.56 -11.45
CA GLY A 111 7.66 13.38 -11.95
C GLY A 111 7.77 13.11 -13.45
N GLU A 112 7.58 14.12 -14.31
CA GLU A 112 7.67 13.93 -15.77
C GLU A 112 9.09 13.60 -16.23
N HIS A 113 10.10 14.23 -15.61
CA HIS A 113 11.49 13.91 -15.92
C HIS A 113 11.83 12.49 -15.48
N SER A 114 11.43 12.11 -14.27
CA SER A 114 11.58 10.75 -13.76
C SER A 114 11.03 9.69 -14.72
N LEU A 115 9.77 9.84 -15.15
CA LEU A 115 9.12 8.86 -16.01
C LEU A 115 9.82 8.74 -17.37
N ARG A 116 10.33 9.84 -17.93
CA ARG A 116 11.12 9.79 -19.17
C ARG A 116 12.42 9.01 -18.98
N GLU A 117 13.17 9.26 -17.92
CA GLU A 117 14.43 8.53 -17.67
C GLU A 117 14.20 7.05 -17.38
N LEU A 118 13.15 6.72 -16.61
CA LEU A 118 12.80 5.33 -16.31
C LEU A 118 12.29 4.58 -17.55
N GLN A 119 11.53 5.24 -18.43
CA GLN A 119 11.10 4.64 -19.69
C GLN A 119 12.31 4.41 -20.61
N LEU A 120 13.20 5.39 -20.76
CA LEU A 120 14.44 5.21 -21.52
C LEU A 120 15.29 4.07 -20.94
N ALA A 121 15.42 3.97 -19.61
CA ALA A 121 16.14 2.87 -18.98
C ALA A 121 15.56 1.50 -19.36
N LEU A 122 14.22 1.37 -19.38
CA LEU A 122 13.52 0.16 -19.79
C LEU A 122 13.73 -0.15 -21.28
N ASP A 123 13.58 0.85 -22.16
CA ASP A 123 13.78 0.68 -23.61
C ASP A 123 15.20 0.20 -23.93
N ILE A 124 16.21 0.77 -23.26
CA ILE A 124 17.61 0.35 -23.38
C ILE A 124 17.79 -1.09 -22.87
N ALA A 125 17.19 -1.43 -21.72
CA ALA A 125 17.28 -2.76 -21.16
C ALA A 125 16.67 -3.83 -22.09
N GLU A 126 15.58 -3.49 -22.80
CA GLU A 126 14.98 -4.33 -23.84
C GLU A 126 15.88 -4.49 -25.06
N GLU A 127 16.52 -3.40 -25.50
CA GLU A 127 17.49 -3.40 -26.61
C GLU A 127 18.66 -4.35 -26.34
N VAL A 128 19.31 -4.21 -25.18
CA VAL A 128 20.49 -5.01 -24.81
C VAL A 128 20.15 -6.40 -24.28
N ARG A 129 18.86 -6.67 -24.00
CA ARG A 129 18.33 -7.93 -23.47
C ARG A 129 18.98 -8.36 -22.16
N ASP A 130 19.32 -7.41 -21.30
CA ASP A 130 19.92 -7.68 -20.00
C ASP A 130 18.82 -7.99 -18.95
N PRO A 131 18.79 -9.20 -18.37
CA PRO A 131 17.74 -9.58 -17.42
C PRO A 131 17.68 -8.74 -16.14
N GLU A 132 18.84 -8.31 -15.63
CA GLU A 132 18.93 -7.53 -14.40
C GLU A 132 18.43 -6.10 -14.65
N ALA A 133 18.88 -5.46 -15.73
CA ALA A 133 18.45 -4.13 -16.15
C ALA A 133 16.94 -4.08 -16.42
N LEU A 134 16.39 -5.08 -17.14
CA LEU A 134 14.95 -5.16 -17.43
C LEU A 134 14.12 -5.24 -16.15
N ALA A 135 14.55 -6.08 -15.22
CA ALA A 135 13.80 -6.27 -13.99
C ALA A 135 13.90 -5.03 -13.08
N ARG A 136 15.09 -4.41 -12.96
CA ARG A 136 15.27 -3.16 -12.21
C ARG A 136 14.45 -2.00 -12.79
N ALA A 137 14.47 -1.81 -14.12
CA ALA A 137 13.69 -0.79 -14.78
C ALA A 137 12.18 -1.00 -14.57
N GLY A 138 11.70 -2.26 -14.65
CA GLY A 138 10.30 -2.61 -14.36
C GLY A 138 9.89 -2.32 -12.91
N VAL A 139 10.75 -2.61 -11.92
CA VAL A 139 10.51 -2.26 -10.51
C VAL A 139 10.34 -0.76 -10.34
N ASN A 140 11.32 0.02 -10.81
CA ASN A 140 11.34 1.45 -10.51
C ASN A 140 10.33 2.25 -11.34
N LEU A 141 10.09 1.88 -12.61
CA LEU A 141 9.06 2.52 -13.42
C LEU A 141 7.65 2.25 -12.88
N SER A 142 7.37 1.02 -12.42
CA SER A 142 6.08 0.75 -11.76
C SER A 142 5.94 1.54 -10.47
N HIS A 143 6.98 1.58 -9.63
CA HIS A 143 6.98 2.33 -8.37
C HIS A 143 6.79 3.84 -8.57
N ALA A 144 7.50 4.44 -9.54
CA ALA A 144 7.39 5.86 -9.84
C ALA A 144 5.97 6.25 -10.30
N ASN A 145 5.33 5.40 -11.11
CA ASN A 145 3.92 5.60 -11.46
C ASN A 145 3.02 5.57 -10.23
N LEU A 146 3.27 4.69 -9.24
CA LEU A 146 2.48 4.64 -8.01
C LEU A 146 2.67 5.88 -7.13
N LEU A 147 3.90 6.38 -6.99
CA LEU A 147 4.19 7.63 -6.26
C LEU A 147 3.49 8.84 -6.89
N LEU A 148 3.34 8.83 -8.21
CA LEU A 148 2.63 9.84 -8.99
C LEU A 148 1.14 9.58 -9.13
N LEU A 149 0.59 8.55 -8.44
CA LEU A 149 -0.81 8.16 -8.44
C LEU A 149 -1.35 7.77 -9.83
N ARG A 150 -0.47 7.34 -10.74
CA ARG A 150 -0.81 6.78 -12.06
C ARG A 150 -1.06 5.28 -11.96
N TRP A 151 -2.11 4.92 -11.22
CA TRP A 151 -2.38 3.53 -10.81
C TRP A 151 -2.47 2.55 -11.98
N ASP A 152 -3.27 2.86 -13.00
CA ASP A 152 -3.48 1.98 -14.15
C ASP A 152 -2.18 1.70 -14.90
N GLU A 153 -1.38 2.75 -15.12
CA GLU A 153 -0.11 2.65 -15.80
C GLU A 153 0.92 1.90 -14.96
N GLY A 154 0.99 2.18 -13.66
CA GLY A 154 1.85 1.44 -12.73
C GLY A 154 1.52 -0.05 -12.68
N MET A 155 0.23 -0.41 -12.66
CA MET A 155 -0.21 -1.81 -12.76
C MET A 155 0.14 -2.44 -14.10
N ARG A 156 -0.02 -1.71 -15.21
CA ARG A 156 0.33 -2.18 -16.55
C ARG A 156 1.82 -2.51 -16.64
N VAL A 157 2.67 -1.58 -16.20
CA VAL A 157 4.14 -1.77 -16.14
C VAL A 157 4.50 -2.93 -15.21
N ALA A 158 3.89 -3.02 -14.03
CA ALA A 158 4.18 -4.10 -13.09
C ALA A 158 3.81 -5.48 -13.66
N ARG A 159 2.65 -5.62 -14.30
CA ARG A 159 2.24 -6.89 -14.94
C ARG A 159 3.19 -7.29 -16.08
N ALA A 160 3.60 -6.33 -16.91
CA ALA A 160 4.56 -6.57 -17.99
C ALA A 160 5.95 -6.96 -17.45
N GLY A 161 6.44 -6.22 -16.46
CA GLY A 161 7.72 -6.49 -15.79
C GLY A 161 7.75 -7.85 -15.09
N LEU A 162 6.66 -8.25 -14.43
CA LEU A 162 6.56 -9.56 -13.79
C LEU A 162 6.57 -10.70 -14.82
N ALA A 163 5.87 -10.52 -15.95
CA ALA A 163 5.92 -11.47 -17.05
C ALA A 163 7.34 -11.59 -17.64
N ALA A 164 8.06 -10.48 -17.78
CA ALA A 164 9.45 -10.47 -18.22
C ALA A 164 10.39 -11.16 -17.21
N ALA A 165 10.30 -10.82 -15.92
CA ALA A 165 11.12 -11.40 -14.86
C ALA A 165 10.98 -12.93 -14.79
N ARG A 166 9.76 -13.45 -14.98
CA ARG A 166 9.50 -14.90 -15.05
C ARG A 166 10.13 -15.56 -16.27
N ARG A 167 9.98 -14.97 -17.46
CA ARG A 167 10.60 -15.51 -18.69
C ARG A 167 12.13 -15.56 -18.60
N LEU A 168 12.74 -14.60 -17.89
CA LEU A 168 14.18 -14.45 -17.79
C LEU A 168 14.79 -15.15 -16.55
N GLY A 169 13.96 -15.78 -15.71
CA GLY A 169 14.43 -16.52 -14.53
C GLY A 169 14.87 -15.66 -13.34
N VAL A 170 14.52 -14.36 -13.32
CA VAL A 170 14.85 -13.40 -12.23
C VAL A 170 13.66 -13.08 -11.32
N ASP A 171 12.59 -13.89 -11.39
CA ASP A 171 11.36 -13.75 -10.60
C ASP A 171 11.61 -13.72 -9.08
N ARG A 172 12.54 -14.54 -8.58
CA ARG A 172 12.85 -14.62 -7.14
C ARG A 172 13.65 -13.43 -6.60
N THR A 173 14.42 -12.74 -7.45
CA THR A 173 15.30 -11.65 -7.03
C THR A 173 14.71 -10.28 -7.31
N HIS A 174 13.95 -10.13 -8.40
CA HIS A 174 13.36 -8.84 -8.79
C HIS A 174 11.84 -8.90 -8.91
N GLY A 175 11.29 -10.02 -9.38
CA GLY A 175 9.83 -10.19 -9.53
C GLY A 175 9.07 -9.97 -8.21
N VAL A 176 9.69 -10.24 -7.07
CA VAL A 176 9.14 -10.00 -5.73
C VAL A 176 8.83 -8.52 -5.48
N TYR A 177 9.68 -7.60 -5.93
CA TYR A 177 9.48 -6.16 -5.79
C TYR A 177 8.41 -5.65 -6.76
N ILE A 178 8.39 -6.17 -7.99
CA ILE A 178 7.38 -5.82 -8.99
C ILE A 178 5.99 -6.28 -8.55
N GLU A 179 5.89 -7.52 -8.06
CA GLU A 179 4.64 -8.06 -7.52
C GLU A 179 4.19 -7.27 -6.30
N SER A 180 5.12 -6.93 -5.40
CA SER A 180 4.89 -6.03 -4.28
C SER A 180 4.30 -4.66 -4.69
N ASN A 181 4.79 -4.02 -5.76
CA ASN A 181 4.19 -2.79 -6.31
C ASN A 181 2.77 -3.04 -6.84
N LEU A 182 2.56 -4.14 -7.56
CA LEU A 182 1.23 -4.49 -8.08
C LEU A 182 0.21 -4.70 -6.94
N VAL A 183 0.60 -5.40 -5.87
CA VAL A 183 -0.30 -5.62 -4.72
C VAL A 183 -0.65 -4.29 -4.04
N GLU A 184 0.29 -3.36 -3.91
CA GLU A 184 0.00 -2.02 -3.40
C GLU A 184 -1.02 -1.28 -4.27
N ALA A 185 -0.79 -1.22 -5.58
CA ALA A 185 -1.70 -0.53 -6.51
C ALA A 185 -3.11 -1.14 -6.46
N LEU A 186 -3.21 -2.48 -6.44
CA LEU A 186 -4.48 -3.19 -6.28
C LEU A 186 -5.15 -2.88 -4.93
N THR A 187 -4.38 -2.76 -3.85
CA THR A 187 -4.93 -2.43 -2.53
C THR A 187 -5.51 -1.02 -2.51
N VAL A 188 -4.79 -0.05 -3.06
CA VAL A 188 -5.23 1.35 -3.10
C VAL A 188 -6.49 1.52 -3.95
N THR A 189 -6.54 0.86 -5.10
CA THR A 189 -7.63 0.95 -6.10
C THR A 189 -8.80 -0.01 -5.84
N GLY A 190 -8.76 -0.79 -4.76
CA GLY A 190 -9.87 -1.66 -4.34
C GLY A 190 -9.89 -3.06 -4.96
N GLY A 191 -8.89 -3.46 -5.72
CA GLY A 191 -8.67 -4.83 -6.21
C GLY A 191 -8.20 -5.82 -5.13
N TRP A 192 -8.85 -5.82 -3.96
CA TRP A 192 -8.39 -6.52 -2.75
C TRP A 192 -8.36 -8.03 -2.88
N ASP A 193 -9.25 -8.63 -3.68
CA ASP A 193 -9.25 -10.07 -3.92
C ASP A 193 -8.01 -10.50 -4.72
N GLU A 194 -7.71 -9.83 -5.83
CA GLU A 194 -6.48 -10.11 -6.59
C GLU A 194 -5.24 -9.79 -5.74
N ALA A 195 -5.24 -8.68 -4.99
CA ALA A 195 -4.14 -8.34 -4.09
C ALA A 195 -3.86 -9.47 -3.08
N THR A 196 -4.92 -10.06 -2.51
CA THR A 196 -4.82 -11.17 -1.56
C THR A 196 -4.25 -12.43 -2.21
N GLU A 197 -4.70 -12.78 -3.41
CA GLU A 197 -4.20 -13.94 -4.16
C GLU A 197 -2.71 -13.80 -4.51
N ARG A 198 -2.31 -12.61 -4.98
CA ARG A 198 -0.92 -12.27 -5.31
C ARG A 198 -0.01 -12.31 -4.10
N GLU A 199 -0.49 -11.78 -2.98
CA GLU A 199 0.22 -11.79 -1.71
C GLU A 199 0.46 -13.22 -1.22
N ALA A 200 -0.56 -14.09 -1.22
CA ALA A 200 -0.40 -15.50 -0.87
C ALA A 200 0.61 -16.23 -1.78
N SER A 201 0.56 -15.95 -3.09
CA SER A 201 1.55 -16.44 -4.06
C SER A 201 2.98 -16.00 -3.75
N LEU A 202 3.16 -14.74 -3.33
CA LEU A 202 4.46 -14.19 -2.94
C LEU A 202 4.99 -14.82 -1.66
N SER A 203 4.16 -14.90 -0.62
CA SER A 203 4.49 -15.51 0.68
C SER A 203 4.98 -16.95 0.52
N SER A 204 4.34 -17.74 -0.35
CA SER A 204 4.73 -19.15 -0.59
C SER A 204 6.12 -19.35 -1.22
N ARG A 205 6.73 -18.31 -1.81
CA ARG A 205 7.99 -18.41 -2.56
C ARG A 205 9.19 -17.82 -1.81
N LEU A 206 8.99 -17.03 -0.77
CA LEU A 206 10.03 -16.33 -0.04
C LEU A 206 10.35 -17.01 1.31
N PRO A 207 11.58 -16.85 1.84
CA PRO A 207 11.91 -17.30 3.19
C PRO A 207 11.06 -16.59 4.25
N ASP A 208 10.80 -17.27 5.37
CA ASP A 208 10.05 -16.74 6.51
C ASP A 208 10.70 -15.44 7.04
N GLY A 209 9.88 -14.46 7.42
CA GLY A 209 10.30 -13.19 8.03
C GLY A 209 10.70 -12.08 7.05
N VAL A 210 11.32 -12.41 5.90
CA VAL A 210 11.71 -11.41 4.87
C VAL A 210 10.48 -10.83 4.16
N TRP A 211 9.45 -11.66 3.95
CA TRP A 211 8.25 -11.26 3.24
C TRP A 211 7.36 -10.29 4.03
N ALA A 212 7.44 -10.27 5.38
CA ALA A 212 6.60 -9.39 6.23
C ALA A 212 6.77 -7.90 5.89
N TYR A 213 7.93 -7.52 5.34
CA TYR A 213 8.25 -6.19 4.84
C TYR A 213 7.64 -5.89 3.45
N PHE A 214 7.37 -6.92 2.65
CA PHE A 214 6.84 -6.80 1.28
C PHE A 214 5.32 -6.95 1.22
N THR A 215 4.72 -7.60 2.20
CA THR A 215 3.29 -7.91 2.19
C THR A 215 2.46 -6.77 2.75
N VAL A 216 1.24 -6.69 2.23
CA VAL A 216 0.34 -5.58 2.50
C VAL A 216 -0.30 -5.76 3.87
N GLY A 217 0.49 -5.49 4.90
CA GLY A 217 0.09 -5.51 6.30
C GLY A 217 -1.20 -4.73 6.55
N PRO A 218 -1.39 -3.52 5.98
CA PRO A 218 -2.66 -2.80 6.08
C PRO A 218 -3.85 -3.55 5.46
N LEU A 219 -3.70 -4.17 4.29
CA LEU A 219 -4.77 -4.93 3.61
C LEU A 219 -5.27 -6.07 4.49
N ARG A 220 -4.36 -6.90 5.01
CA ARG A 220 -4.76 -8.02 5.88
C ARG A 220 -5.41 -7.52 7.17
N ALA A 221 -4.87 -6.46 7.76
CA ALA A 221 -5.48 -5.83 8.94
C ALA A 221 -6.88 -5.31 8.65
N ASP A 222 -7.06 -4.59 7.54
CA ASP A 222 -8.31 -3.96 7.13
C ASP A 222 -9.33 -4.97 6.57
N ARG A 223 -8.91 -6.16 6.12
CA ARG A 223 -9.81 -7.30 5.86
C ARG A 223 -10.21 -8.05 7.13
N GLY A 224 -9.48 -7.85 8.23
CA GLY A 224 -9.71 -8.53 9.51
C GLY A 224 -9.00 -9.88 9.66
N ASP A 225 -7.99 -10.19 8.83
CA ASP A 225 -7.11 -11.35 9.02
C ASP A 225 -6.03 -11.06 10.07
N LEU A 226 -6.48 -10.74 11.29
CA LEU A 226 -5.62 -10.25 12.37
C LEU A 226 -4.73 -11.36 12.95
N GLU A 227 -5.19 -12.61 12.95
CA GLU A 227 -4.42 -13.74 13.49
C GLU A 227 -3.22 -14.09 12.62
N SER A 228 -3.40 -14.16 11.30
CA SER A 228 -2.27 -14.41 10.39
C SER A 228 -1.29 -13.25 10.43
N LEU A 229 -1.79 -12.00 10.32
CA LEU A 229 -0.93 -10.82 10.40
C LEU A 229 -0.14 -10.75 11.71
N ARG A 230 -0.73 -11.13 12.85
CA ARG A 230 -0.03 -11.18 14.14
C ARG A 230 1.12 -12.17 14.14
N ARG A 231 0.95 -13.35 13.52
CA ARG A 231 2.03 -14.34 13.38
C ARG A 231 3.18 -13.79 12.54
N ASP A 232 2.85 -13.12 11.44
CA ASP A 232 3.86 -12.62 10.51
C ASP A 232 4.63 -11.43 11.07
N VAL A 233 3.95 -10.51 11.77
CA VAL A 233 4.59 -9.41 12.50
C VAL A 233 5.48 -9.94 13.64
N ALA A 234 5.09 -11.01 14.32
CA ALA A 234 5.89 -11.61 15.39
C ALA A 234 7.13 -12.37 14.87
N GLY A 235 7.05 -12.92 13.65
CA GLY A 235 8.16 -13.61 12.99
C GLY A 235 9.13 -12.69 12.23
N ALA A 236 8.78 -11.41 12.06
CA ALA A 236 9.66 -10.44 11.42
C ALA A 236 10.84 -10.07 12.34
N PRO A 237 12.07 -9.97 11.81
CA PRO A 237 13.20 -9.47 12.59
C PRO A 237 12.89 -8.07 13.14
N PRO A 238 13.44 -7.70 14.32
CA PRO A 238 13.29 -6.36 14.86
C PRO A 238 13.64 -5.31 13.81
N LEU A 239 12.94 -4.18 13.81
CA LEU A 239 13.26 -3.05 12.93
C LEU A 239 14.74 -2.65 13.06
N GLN A 240 15.35 -2.83 14.24
CA GLN A 240 16.79 -2.58 14.52
C GLN A 240 17.76 -3.41 13.67
N GLU A 241 17.32 -4.54 13.14
CA GLU A 241 18.14 -5.51 12.40
C GLU A 241 17.74 -5.55 10.91
N ALA A 242 16.94 -4.58 10.45
CA ALA A 242 16.34 -4.53 9.12
C ALA A 242 16.68 -3.24 8.36
N ASP A 243 17.87 -2.67 8.58
CA ASP A 243 18.33 -1.45 7.90
C ASP A 243 18.42 -1.66 6.36
N ALA A 244 18.67 -2.90 5.91
CA ALA A 244 18.62 -3.30 4.48
C ALA A 244 17.22 -3.34 3.83
N LEU A 245 16.13 -3.05 4.56
CA LEU A 245 14.74 -3.23 4.08
C LEU A 245 13.92 -1.93 4.05
N LEU A 246 14.56 -0.78 3.82
CA LEU A 246 13.90 0.53 3.64
C LEU A 246 12.69 0.47 2.69
N GLN A 247 12.77 -0.35 1.63
CA GLN A 247 11.72 -0.53 0.63
C GLN A 247 10.41 -1.15 1.18
N GLY A 248 10.46 -1.84 2.33
CA GLY A 248 9.29 -2.44 2.98
C GLY A 248 8.89 -1.80 4.31
N LEU A 249 9.68 -0.82 4.80
CA LEU A 249 9.49 -0.19 6.11
C LEU A 249 8.08 0.41 6.27
N VAL A 250 7.64 1.21 5.29
CA VAL A 250 6.35 1.91 5.32
C VAL A 250 5.20 0.92 5.52
N ARG A 251 5.20 -0.18 4.76
CA ARG A 251 4.14 -1.20 4.80
C ARG A 251 4.16 -1.99 6.09
N PHE A 252 5.35 -2.36 6.57
CA PHE A 252 5.50 -3.06 7.84
C PHE A 252 4.99 -2.20 9.02
N VAL A 253 5.44 -0.95 9.10
CA VAL A 253 5.03 0.01 10.14
C VAL A 253 3.52 0.23 10.09
N SER A 254 2.97 0.51 8.90
CA SER A 254 1.54 0.74 8.71
C SER A 254 0.71 -0.50 9.05
N GLY A 255 1.18 -1.70 8.67
CA GLY A 255 0.53 -2.96 8.99
C GLY A 255 0.51 -3.27 10.49
N LYS A 256 1.65 -3.09 11.17
CA LYS A 256 1.75 -3.27 12.63
C LYS A 256 0.88 -2.28 13.39
N ALA A 257 0.88 -1.02 12.96
CA ALA A 257 0.03 0.02 13.53
C ALA A 257 -1.47 -0.28 13.32
N THR A 258 -1.86 -0.68 12.11
CA THR A 258 -3.26 -1.01 11.77
C THR A 258 -3.74 -2.28 12.48
N LEU A 259 -2.88 -3.28 12.65
CA LEU A 259 -3.16 -4.44 13.50
C LEU A 259 -3.48 -4.02 14.93
N ALA A 260 -2.63 -3.19 15.55
CA ALA A 260 -2.85 -2.73 16.92
C ALA A 260 -4.10 -1.84 17.06
N LEU A 261 -4.43 -1.02 16.05
CA LEU A 261 -5.69 -0.27 15.98
C LEU A 261 -6.91 -1.19 16.06
N TRP A 262 -6.98 -2.20 15.19
CA TRP A 262 -8.13 -3.11 15.14
C TRP A 262 -8.21 -4.05 16.35
N ASP A 263 -7.07 -4.36 16.96
CA ASP A 263 -6.97 -5.12 18.22
C ASP A 263 -7.24 -4.24 19.47
N GLN A 264 -7.59 -2.96 19.27
CA GLN A 264 -7.85 -1.96 20.32
C GLN A 264 -6.68 -1.72 21.28
N ARG A 265 -5.46 -2.05 20.85
CA ARG A 265 -4.21 -1.81 21.59
C ARG A 265 -3.61 -0.47 21.18
N TYR A 266 -4.38 0.61 21.33
CA TYR A 266 -3.99 1.95 20.85
C TYR A 266 -2.66 2.44 21.42
N GLY A 267 -2.33 2.06 22.66
CA GLY A 267 -1.05 2.41 23.29
C GLY A 267 0.18 1.80 22.63
N ASP A 268 0.02 0.71 21.87
CA ASP A 268 1.12 0.03 21.19
C ASP A 268 1.46 0.67 19.84
N VAL A 269 0.59 1.54 19.32
CA VAL A 269 0.79 2.21 18.02
C VAL A 269 1.84 3.31 18.12
N ARG A 270 1.79 4.13 19.17
CA ARG A 270 2.68 5.30 19.31
C ARG A 270 4.17 4.93 19.23
N PRO A 271 4.71 3.93 19.98
CA PRO A 271 6.13 3.59 19.89
C PRO A 271 6.55 3.09 18.50
N VAL A 272 5.62 2.49 17.74
CA VAL A 272 5.87 2.03 16.38
C VAL A 272 6.04 3.21 15.42
N ILE A 273 5.20 4.24 15.55
CA ILE A 273 5.28 5.44 14.71
C ILE A 273 6.48 6.30 15.11
N GLU A 274 6.73 6.51 16.41
CA GLU A 274 7.90 7.27 16.90
C GLU A 274 9.21 6.62 16.42
N SER A 275 9.35 5.30 16.58
CA SER A 275 10.53 4.58 16.09
C SER A 275 10.69 4.65 14.57
N ALA A 276 9.60 4.73 13.80
CA ALA A 276 9.66 4.86 12.36
C ALA A 276 10.12 6.26 11.94
N LEU A 277 9.59 7.31 12.57
CA LEU A 277 9.97 8.71 12.30
C LEU A 277 11.42 9.00 12.70
N GLU A 278 11.93 8.39 13.77
CA GLU A 278 13.32 8.56 14.22
C GLU A 278 14.35 7.89 13.30
N ARG A 279 13.95 6.83 12.58
CA ARG A 279 14.88 5.95 11.86
C ARG A 279 14.75 5.98 10.35
N ALA A 280 13.58 6.36 9.83
CA ALA A 280 13.38 6.48 8.41
C ALA A 280 14.30 7.58 7.86
N PRO A 281 15.01 7.33 6.74
CA PRO A 281 15.74 8.38 6.04
C PRO A 281 14.80 9.51 5.64
N ALA A 282 15.30 10.74 5.65
CA ALA A 282 14.50 11.93 5.28
C ALA A 282 13.81 11.74 3.91
N GLY A 283 14.55 11.27 2.90
CA GLY A 283 14.01 11.02 1.55
C GLY A 283 12.87 9.99 1.49
N LEU A 284 12.77 9.07 2.46
CA LEU A 284 11.62 8.17 2.56
C LEU A 284 10.40 8.89 3.15
N LEU A 285 10.63 9.69 4.20
CA LEU A 285 9.57 10.47 4.85
C LEU A 285 8.97 11.51 3.90
N ASP A 286 9.76 12.05 2.99
CA ASP A 286 9.32 12.99 1.96
C ASP A 286 8.16 12.49 1.09
N SER A 287 8.02 11.17 0.91
CA SER A 287 6.92 10.59 0.15
C SER A 287 5.86 9.91 1.03
N PHE A 288 6.26 9.37 2.19
CA PHE A 288 5.44 8.44 2.96
C PHE A 288 5.17 8.85 4.42
N ALA A 289 5.57 10.06 4.85
CA ALA A 289 5.29 10.52 6.22
C ALA A 289 3.79 10.44 6.55
N GLY A 290 2.92 10.80 5.61
CA GLY A 290 1.46 10.71 5.77
C GLY A 290 0.96 9.27 5.99
N ASP A 291 1.44 8.32 5.18
CA ASP A 291 1.11 6.89 5.32
C ASP A 291 1.48 6.34 6.70
N ILE A 292 2.68 6.68 7.17
CA ILE A 292 3.21 6.23 8.46
C ILE A 292 2.43 6.87 9.61
N VAL A 293 2.18 8.18 9.56
CA VAL A 293 1.63 8.96 10.67
C VAL A 293 0.13 8.76 10.84
N TRP A 294 -0.61 8.58 9.74
CA TRP A 294 -2.08 8.46 9.78
C TRP A 294 -2.60 7.44 10.81
N PRO A 295 -2.14 6.17 10.85
CA PRO A 295 -2.59 5.22 11.86
C PRO A 295 -2.20 5.62 13.29
N GLY A 296 -1.11 6.37 13.47
CA GLY A 296 -0.73 6.97 14.76
C GLY A 296 -1.74 7.99 15.26
N LEU A 297 -2.13 8.94 14.40
CA LEU A 297 -3.14 9.95 14.73
C LEU A 297 -4.51 9.30 15.03
N ARG A 298 -4.89 8.28 14.26
CA ARG A 298 -6.08 7.47 14.53
C ARG A 298 -6.07 6.89 15.94
N ALA A 299 -4.94 6.30 16.34
CA ALA A 299 -4.79 5.67 17.64
C ALA A 299 -4.88 6.68 18.78
N GLU A 300 -4.28 7.86 18.63
CA GLU A 300 -4.34 8.92 19.64
C GLU A 300 -5.77 9.44 19.85
N ALA A 301 -6.55 9.59 18.78
CA ALA A 301 -7.93 10.03 18.91
C ALA A 301 -8.88 8.93 19.42
N GLU A 302 -8.53 7.63 19.32
CA GLU A 302 -9.25 6.57 20.04
C GLU A 302 -8.86 6.52 21.53
N ARG A 303 -7.56 6.62 21.83
CA ARG A 303 -7.00 6.52 23.19
C ARG A 303 -7.42 7.67 24.11
N ARG A 304 -7.48 8.91 23.59
CA ARG A 304 -7.85 10.13 24.34
C ARG A 304 -7.14 10.29 25.69
N SER A 305 -5.86 9.98 25.77
CA SER A 305 -5.09 10.20 27.00
C SER A 305 -4.66 11.67 27.13
N ALA A 306 -4.24 12.08 28.33
CA ALA A 306 -3.83 13.46 28.61
C ALA A 306 -2.71 13.97 27.69
N ASP A 307 -1.89 13.07 27.15
CA ASP A 307 -0.76 13.36 26.26
C ASP A 307 -1.06 13.16 24.75
N SER A 308 -2.30 12.78 24.39
CA SER A 308 -2.67 12.51 22.99
C SER A 308 -2.56 13.76 22.12
N GLY A 309 -2.99 14.93 22.60
CA GLY A 309 -2.87 16.18 21.84
C GLY A 309 -1.43 16.56 21.52
N ALA A 310 -0.53 16.49 22.51
CA ALA A 310 0.89 16.79 22.30
C ALA A 310 1.58 15.79 21.37
N THR A 311 1.14 14.53 21.36
CA THR A 311 1.66 13.51 20.43
C THR A 311 1.15 13.76 19.02
N ALA A 312 -0.13 14.10 18.87
CA ALA A 312 -0.72 14.47 17.59
C ALA A 312 -0.04 15.69 16.97
N ASP A 313 0.32 16.70 17.76
CA ASP A 313 1.09 17.87 17.28
C ASP A 313 2.43 17.45 16.66
N ARG A 314 3.19 16.59 17.36
CA ARG A 314 4.49 16.09 16.86
C ARG A 314 4.33 15.30 15.57
N PHE A 315 3.32 14.43 15.53
CA PHE A 315 3.02 13.60 14.38
C PHE A 315 2.62 14.44 13.16
N LEU A 316 1.70 15.39 13.32
CA LEU A 316 1.31 16.28 12.22
C LEU A 316 2.49 17.14 11.76
N ALA A 317 3.28 17.69 12.69
CA ALA A 317 4.46 18.48 12.36
C ALA A 317 5.48 17.72 11.50
N ALA A 318 5.64 16.41 11.69
CA ALA A 318 6.49 15.58 10.84
C ALA A 318 5.98 15.50 9.39
N VAL A 319 4.67 15.33 9.21
CA VAL A 319 4.04 15.31 7.87
C VAL A 319 4.12 16.69 7.21
N GLU A 320 3.88 17.75 7.96
CA GLU A 320 3.97 19.13 7.47
C GLU A 320 5.39 19.54 7.13
N ALA A 321 6.39 19.12 7.90
CA ALA A 321 7.80 19.35 7.59
C ALA A 321 8.20 18.67 6.28
N ALA A 322 7.80 17.40 6.09
CA ALA A 322 8.01 16.70 4.83
C ALA A 322 7.33 17.45 3.67
N ALA A 323 6.10 17.91 3.85
CA ALA A 323 5.33 18.60 2.80
C ALA A 323 5.83 20.02 2.49
N ALA A 324 6.43 20.70 3.48
CA ALA A 324 6.99 22.04 3.34
C ALA A 324 8.34 22.06 2.62
N ASP A 325 8.99 20.90 2.48
CA ASP A 325 10.27 20.81 1.80
C ASP A 325 10.17 21.19 0.31
N ARG A 326 11.21 21.85 -0.21
CA ARG A 326 11.20 22.70 -1.41
C ARG A 326 11.28 21.94 -2.73
N HIS A 327 11.27 20.62 -2.68
CA HIS A 327 11.28 19.78 -3.86
C HIS A 327 9.89 19.77 -4.53
N GLY A 328 9.81 19.28 -5.77
CA GLY A 328 8.61 19.33 -6.60
C GLY A 328 7.36 18.69 -5.97
N ILE A 329 6.26 18.68 -6.73
CA ILE A 329 4.98 18.17 -6.22
C ILE A 329 5.12 16.66 -5.94
N ARG A 330 4.80 16.25 -4.71
CA ARG A 330 4.78 14.85 -4.24
C ARG A 330 3.33 14.42 -4.05
N PRO A 331 2.68 13.80 -5.06
CA PRO A 331 1.23 13.63 -5.08
C PRO A 331 0.70 12.76 -3.94
N ARG A 332 1.41 11.68 -3.60
CA ARG A 332 1.02 10.80 -2.48
C ARG A 332 0.98 11.53 -1.14
N LEU A 333 2.07 12.21 -0.76
CA LEU A 333 2.11 13.00 0.47
C LEU A 333 1.03 14.09 0.48
N THR A 334 0.82 14.74 -0.66
CA THR A 334 -0.23 15.77 -0.83
C THR A 334 -1.63 15.21 -0.57
N ALA A 335 -1.91 13.97 -0.98
CA ALA A 335 -3.19 13.31 -0.74
C ALA A 335 -3.39 12.95 0.75
N TYR A 336 -2.34 12.48 1.44
CA TYR A 336 -2.43 12.09 2.86
C TYR A 336 -2.44 13.26 3.84
N LEU A 337 -1.86 14.41 3.50
CA LEU A 337 -1.77 15.54 4.43
C LEU A 337 -3.14 16.03 4.96
N PRO A 338 -4.19 16.25 4.14
CA PRO A 338 -5.52 16.59 4.65
C PRO A 338 -6.10 15.52 5.58
N LEU A 339 -5.87 14.23 5.30
CA LEU A 339 -6.33 13.13 6.14
C LEU A 339 -5.64 13.15 7.52
N CYS A 340 -4.33 13.44 7.56
CA CYS A 340 -3.60 13.63 8.81
C CYS A 340 -4.11 14.86 9.59
N ARG A 341 -4.41 15.97 8.91
CA ARG A 341 -4.98 17.16 9.57
C ARG A 341 -6.35 16.89 10.19
N ALA A 342 -7.24 16.22 9.46
CA ALA A 342 -8.56 15.85 9.98
C ALA A 342 -8.48 14.90 11.19
N GLU A 343 -7.57 13.91 11.18
CA GLU A 343 -7.34 13.07 12.36
C GLU A 343 -6.74 13.85 13.53
N HIS A 344 -5.80 14.77 13.28
CA HIS A 344 -5.27 15.65 14.31
C HIS A 344 -6.39 16.49 14.95
N ASP A 345 -7.27 17.09 14.14
CA ASP A 345 -8.39 17.89 14.63
C ASP A 345 -9.40 17.01 15.38
N ARG A 346 -9.56 15.74 15.00
CA ARG A 346 -10.34 14.76 15.75
C ARG A 346 -9.75 14.45 17.13
N VAL A 347 -8.41 14.41 17.27
CA VAL A 347 -7.77 14.32 18.60
C VAL A 347 -8.14 15.52 19.46
N ARG A 348 -8.25 16.71 18.84
CA ARG A 348 -8.60 17.98 19.49
C ARG A 348 -10.11 18.18 19.70
N GLY A 349 -10.94 17.41 19.02
CA GLY A 349 -12.39 17.57 18.99
C GLY A 349 -12.86 18.80 18.21
N THR A 350 -12.07 19.23 17.22
CA THR A 350 -12.33 20.41 16.38
C THR A 350 -12.61 20.04 14.92
N ASP A 351 -12.66 18.75 14.58
CA ASP A 351 -12.97 18.26 13.25
C ASP A 351 -14.43 18.51 12.86
N THR A 352 -14.65 18.80 11.57
CA THR A 352 -15.99 19.08 11.01
C THR A 352 -16.40 18.06 9.95
N ILE A 353 -17.69 18.02 9.63
CA ILE A 353 -18.22 17.16 8.54
C ILE A 353 -17.55 17.58 7.23
N GLU A 354 -17.42 18.89 7.00
CA GLU A 354 -16.81 19.49 5.83
C GLU A 354 -15.34 19.09 5.66
N ASP A 355 -14.56 19.04 6.75
CA ASP A 355 -13.16 18.59 6.71
C ASP A 355 -13.08 17.14 6.20
N TRP A 356 -13.89 16.25 6.76
CA TRP A 356 -13.92 14.84 6.36
C TRP A 356 -14.43 14.62 4.94
N LEU A 357 -15.41 15.40 4.48
CA LEU A 357 -15.88 15.34 3.09
C LEU A 357 -14.83 15.88 2.11
N ALA A 358 -14.08 16.91 2.50
CA ALA A 358 -12.95 17.42 1.70
C ALA A 358 -11.81 16.38 1.60
N VAL A 359 -11.53 15.66 2.68
CA VAL A 359 -10.60 14.51 2.68
C VAL A 359 -11.11 13.42 1.75
N ALA A 360 -12.38 13.03 1.85
CA ALA A 360 -12.97 12.00 0.99
C ALA A 360 -12.83 12.38 -0.48
N LYS A 361 -13.21 13.61 -0.85
CA LYS A 361 -13.07 14.11 -2.22
C LYS A 361 -11.63 14.08 -2.71
N THR A 362 -10.68 14.59 -1.92
CA THR A 362 -9.26 14.63 -2.29
C THR A 362 -8.71 13.23 -2.57
N MET A 363 -9.09 12.26 -1.74
CA MET A 363 -8.65 10.88 -1.86
C MET A 363 -9.36 10.14 -3.03
N ASP A 364 -10.65 10.39 -3.27
CA ASP A 364 -11.35 9.85 -4.43
C ASP A 364 -10.75 10.37 -5.74
N ASP A 365 -10.50 11.69 -5.84
CA ASP A 365 -9.87 12.32 -7.02
C ASP A 365 -8.47 11.74 -7.29
N ALA A 366 -7.80 11.28 -6.23
CA ALA A 366 -6.50 10.62 -6.27
C ALA A 366 -6.58 9.10 -6.51
N GLY A 367 -7.78 8.52 -6.65
CA GLY A 367 -7.98 7.10 -6.99
C GLY A 367 -7.88 6.12 -5.81
N PHE A 368 -7.90 6.61 -4.57
CA PHE A 368 -7.94 5.75 -3.37
C PHE A 368 -9.37 5.27 -3.11
N VAL A 369 -9.55 4.05 -2.59
CA VAL A 369 -10.88 3.51 -2.24
C VAL A 369 -11.12 3.44 -0.72
N TYR A 370 -10.15 2.95 0.05
CA TYR A 370 -10.34 2.75 1.49
C TYR A 370 -10.27 4.04 2.33
N PRO A 371 -9.24 4.91 2.22
CA PRO A 371 -9.19 6.18 2.94
C PRO A 371 -10.42 7.10 2.79
N PRO A 372 -10.99 7.32 1.58
CA PRO A 372 -12.17 8.17 1.48
C PRO A 372 -13.43 7.52 2.05
N THR A 373 -13.52 6.18 2.02
CA THR A 373 -14.58 5.42 2.71
C THR A 373 -14.50 5.62 4.23
N TYR A 374 -13.29 5.57 4.78
CA TYR A 374 -13.04 5.87 6.17
C TYR A 374 -13.41 7.32 6.54
N ALA A 375 -13.07 8.29 5.69
CA ALA A 375 -13.42 9.69 5.90
C ALA A 375 -14.95 9.92 5.92
N ARG A 376 -15.69 9.27 5.00
CA ARG A 376 -17.17 9.28 5.01
C ARG A 376 -17.74 8.69 6.29
N PHE A 377 -17.14 7.62 6.82
CA PHE A 377 -17.53 7.08 8.12
C PHE A 377 -17.34 8.11 9.26
N ARG A 378 -16.20 8.80 9.30
CA ARG A 378 -15.97 9.88 10.30
C ARG A 378 -16.98 11.03 10.16
N ALA A 379 -17.28 11.46 8.93
CA ALA A 379 -18.33 12.44 8.66
C ALA A 379 -19.72 11.96 9.16
N ALA A 380 -20.06 10.68 8.95
CA ALA A 380 -21.29 10.09 9.46
C ALA A 380 -21.36 10.11 11.00
N GLU A 381 -20.24 9.85 11.69
CA GLU A 381 -20.18 9.96 13.16
C GLU A 381 -20.49 11.38 13.65
N LEU A 382 -19.98 12.41 12.95
CA LEU A 382 -20.25 13.81 13.27
C LEU A 382 -21.70 14.20 12.95
N ALA A 383 -22.24 13.77 11.81
CA ALA A 383 -23.64 14.01 11.44
C ALA A 383 -24.61 13.43 12.49
N VAL A 384 -24.34 12.23 13.02
CA VAL A 384 -25.08 11.66 14.15
C VAL A 384 -25.04 12.56 15.38
N ARG A 385 -23.87 13.11 15.73
CA ARG A 385 -23.72 14.01 16.90
C ARG A 385 -24.44 15.34 16.67
N ALA A 386 -24.46 15.83 15.44
CA ALA A 386 -25.17 17.04 15.04
C ALA A 386 -26.70 16.84 14.96
N GLY A 387 -27.18 15.60 14.99
CA GLY A 387 -28.59 15.26 14.87
C GLY A 387 -29.11 15.20 13.43
N ASP A 388 -28.22 15.33 12.43
CA ASP A 388 -28.55 15.19 11.02
C ASP A 388 -28.59 13.70 10.64
N ARG A 389 -29.76 13.08 10.84
CA ARG A 389 -29.95 11.65 10.57
C ARG A 389 -29.94 11.30 9.10
N GLU A 390 -30.37 12.22 8.24
CA GLU A 390 -30.45 12.00 6.80
C GLU A 390 -29.05 11.91 6.22
N GLN A 391 -28.23 12.92 6.48
CA GLN A 391 -26.83 12.94 6.04
C GLN A 391 -26.03 11.77 6.66
N ALA A 392 -26.25 11.47 7.95
CA ALA A 392 -25.61 10.32 8.59
C ALA A 392 -25.96 8.99 7.92
N ALA A 393 -27.24 8.78 7.55
CA ALA A 393 -27.69 7.56 6.91
C ALA A 393 -27.12 7.41 5.50
N GLU A 394 -27.09 8.48 4.71
CA GLU A 394 -26.51 8.51 3.36
C GLU A 394 -25.02 8.17 3.40
N LEU A 395 -24.24 8.86 4.24
CA LEU A 395 -22.80 8.63 4.37
C LEU A 395 -22.47 7.23 4.86
N ALA A 396 -23.21 6.73 5.84
CA ALA A 396 -23.01 5.38 6.36
C ALA A 396 -23.38 4.30 5.31
N ALA A 397 -24.45 4.48 4.55
CA ALA A 397 -24.84 3.54 3.50
C ALA A 397 -23.78 3.45 2.39
N ALA A 398 -23.30 4.58 1.88
CA ALA A 398 -22.24 4.62 0.89
C ALA A 398 -20.95 3.93 1.37
N ALA A 399 -20.60 4.10 2.64
CA ALA A 399 -19.44 3.45 3.24
C ALA A 399 -19.65 1.93 3.45
N ILE A 400 -20.86 1.48 3.77
CA ILE A 400 -21.21 0.05 3.87
C ILE A 400 -21.07 -0.65 2.51
N ASP A 401 -21.56 -0.05 1.44
CA ASP A 401 -21.47 -0.65 0.11
C ASP A 401 -20.01 -0.86 -0.30
N THR A 402 -19.18 0.17 -0.06
CA THR A 402 -17.75 0.11 -0.40
C THR A 402 -16.99 -0.90 0.48
N THR A 403 -17.21 -0.89 1.80
CA THR A 403 -16.55 -1.85 2.69
C THR A 403 -17.00 -3.30 2.44
N SER A 404 -18.25 -3.51 2.01
CA SER A 404 -18.75 -4.82 1.59
C SER A 404 -18.04 -5.31 0.33
N ALA A 405 -17.89 -4.45 -0.68
CA ALA A 405 -17.19 -4.78 -1.92
C ALA A 405 -15.71 -5.10 -1.71
N LEU A 406 -15.03 -4.36 -0.82
CA LEU A 406 -13.64 -4.62 -0.45
C LEU A 406 -13.48 -5.86 0.45
N GLY A 407 -14.52 -6.24 1.19
CA GLY A 407 -14.42 -7.16 2.32
C GLY A 407 -13.63 -6.55 3.50
N ALA A 408 -13.76 -5.25 3.71
CA ALA A 408 -13.10 -4.49 4.78
C ALA A 408 -13.83 -4.67 6.12
N LYS A 409 -13.80 -5.90 6.65
CA LYS A 409 -14.64 -6.36 7.76
C LYS A 409 -14.62 -5.45 9.00
N PRO A 410 -13.46 -5.02 9.55
CA PRO A 410 -13.45 -4.22 10.77
C PRO A 410 -14.10 -2.85 10.60
N LEU A 411 -13.88 -2.17 9.46
CA LEU A 411 -14.53 -0.90 9.17
C LEU A 411 -16.02 -1.08 8.88
N HIS A 412 -16.40 -2.12 8.13
CA HIS A 412 -17.78 -2.48 7.90
C HIS A 412 -18.55 -2.69 9.21
N ASP A 413 -17.97 -3.43 10.15
CA ASP A 413 -18.57 -3.71 11.46
C ASP A 413 -18.71 -2.42 12.29
N ALA A 414 -17.70 -1.53 12.25
CA ALA A 414 -17.76 -0.23 12.91
C ALA A 414 -18.88 0.69 12.36
N ILE A 415 -19.06 0.72 11.04
CA ILE A 415 -20.14 1.50 10.39
C ILE A 415 -21.51 0.89 10.72
N SER A 416 -21.62 -0.45 10.66
CA SER A 416 -22.86 -1.17 11.02
C SER A 416 -23.27 -0.90 12.47
N ASP A 417 -22.29 -0.84 13.37
CA ASP A 417 -22.48 -0.49 14.78
C ASP A 417 -22.96 0.96 14.97
N LEU A 418 -22.45 1.91 14.18
CA LEU A 418 -22.95 3.29 14.16
C LEU A 418 -24.40 3.32 13.70
N GLN A 419 -24.74 2.67 12.58
CA GLN A 419 -26.10 2.61 12.04
C GLN A 419 -27.08 2.02 13.05
N ARG A 420 -26.71 0.94 13.74
CA ARG A 420 -27.53 0.32 14.80
C ARG A 420 -27.76 1.27 15.98
N ARG A 421 -26.70 1.89 16.50
CA ARG A 421 -26.80 2.79 17.67
C ARG A 421 -27.58 4.06 17.37
N ALA A 422 -27.38 4.63 16.19
CA ALA A 422 -28.05 5.85 15.74
C ALA A 422 -29.42 5.59 15.06
N ARG A 423 -29.80 4.32 14.87
CA ARG A 423 -31.04 3.89 14.19
C ARG A 423 -31.16 4.53 12.79
N LEU A 424 -30.09 4.45 12.01
CA LEU A 424 -29.98 5.03 10.66
C LEU A 424 -30.54 4.11 9.57
N GLY A 425 -31.24 3.03 9.95
CA GLY A 425 -31.90 2.15 8.99
C GLY A 425 -33.02 2.87 8.26
N SER A 426 -33.23 2.51 6.98
CA SER A 426 -34.37 3.01 6.21
C SER A 426 -35.67 2.60 6.90
N ALA A 427 -36.52 3.58 7.22
CA ALA A 427 -37.87 3.37 7.71
C ALA A 427 -38.72 2.46 6.78
N ALA A 428 -38.32 2.29 5.52
CA ALA A 428 -38.96 1.39 4.57
C ALA A 428 -38.53 -0.09 4.71
N SER A 429 -37.41 -0.37 5.38
CA SER A 429 -36.88 -1.74 5.59
C SER A 429 -37.29 -2.36 6.94
N ASP A 430 -37.77 -1.53 7.86
CA ASP A 430 -38.12 -1.93 9.23
C ASP A 430 -39.55 -2.51 9.32
N GLU A 431 -40.44 -2.19 8.38
CA GLU A 431 -41.83 -2.68 8.44
C GLU A 431 -42.03 -4.10 7.89
N SER A 432 -41.18 -4.59 6.98
CA SER A 432 -41.38 -5.88 6.30
C SER A 432 -40.32 -6.96 6.58
N GLY A 433 -39.05 -6.59 6.78
CA GLY A 433 -37.96 -7.56 7.01
C GLY A 433 -37.46 -7.68 8.45
N GLY A 434 -37.56 -6.59 9.23
CA GLY A 434 -37.02 -6.49 10.59
C GLY A 434 -37.71 -7.37 11.62
N ARG A 435 -39.00 -7.66 11.43
CA ARG A 435 -39.83 -8.43 12.40
C ARG A 435 -39.32 -9.85 12.68
N PHE A 436 -38.57 -10.46 11.76
CA PHE A 436 -38.11 -11.85 11.86
C PHE A 436 -36.57 -12.02 11.85
N GLY A 437 -35.79 -10.92 11.85
CA GLY A 437 -34.33 -11.00 11.90
C GLY A 437 -33.70 -11.76 10.71
N LEU A 438 -34.30 -11.64 9.52
CA LEU A 438 -33.77 -12.26 8.31
C LEU A 438 -32.60 -11.44 7.76
N SER A 439 -31.49 -12.12 7.46
CA SER A 439 -30.36 -11.55 6.73
C SER A 439 -30.76 -11.19 5.29
N PRO A 440 -30.01 -10.31 4.59
CA PRO A 440 -30.27 -9.98 3.18
C PRO A 440 -30.42 -11.23 2.30
N ARG A 441 -29.52 -12.20 2.51
CA ARG A 441 -29.52 -13.46 1.77
C ARG A 441 -30.72 -14.36 2.06
N GLU A 442 -31.20 -14.38 3.30
CA GLU A 442 -32.41 -15.14 3.67
C GLU A 442 -33.68 -14.50 3.11
N ARG A 443 -33.69 -13.17 2.91
CA ARG A 443 -34.80 -12.48 2.23
C ARG A 443 -34.88 -12.84 0.75
N GLU A 444 -33.75 -12.88 0.05
CA GLU A 444 -33.68 -13.35 -1.34
C GLU A 444 -34.19 -14.80 -1.46
N VAL A 445 -33.77 -15.67 -0.54
CA VAL A 445 -34.24 -17.07 -0.49
C VAL A 445 -35.75 -17.12 -0.21
N LEU A 446 -36.28 -16.30 0.69
CA LEU A 446 -37.71 -16.24 1.01
C LEU A 446 -38.55 -15.74 -0.19
N ALA A 447 -38.07 -14.75 -0.94
CA ALA A 447 -38.72 -14.28 -2.16
C ALA A 447 -38.81 -15.40 -3.22
N LEU A 448 -37.70 -16.11 -3.47
CA LEU A 448 -37.68 -17.23 -4.41
C LEU A 448 -38.52 -18.43 -3.92
N VAL A 449 -38.66 -18.61 -2.61
CA VAL A 449 -39.59 -19.58 -2.01
C VAL A 449 -41.04 -19.18 -2.30
N ALA A 450 -41.37 -17.89 -2.19
CA ALA A 450 -42.69 -17.36 -2.51
C ALA A 450 -43.05 -17.52 -4.00
N ASP A 451 -42.06 -17.37 -4.87
CA ASP A 451 -42.18 -17.63 -6.32
C ASP A 451 -42.29 -19.13 -6.67
N GLY A 452 -42.38 -20.02 -5.68
CA GLY A 452 -42.54 -21.46 -5.90
C GLY A 452 -41.29 -22.18 -6.44
N ARG A 453 -40.11 -21.54 -6.40
CA ARG A 453 -38.86 -22.16 -6.89
C ARG A 453 -38.50 -23.37 -6.02
N THR A 454 -37.84 -24.37 -6.57
CA THR A 454 -37.26 -25.51 -5.82
C THR A 454 -35.86 -25.15 -5.29
N ASN A 455 -35.32 -25.90 -4.32
CA ASN A 455 -33.96 -25.65 -3.81
C ASN A 455 -32.88 -25.69 -4.91
N ARG A 456 -33.08 -26.50 -5.96
CA ARG A 456 -32.19 -26.52 -7.13
C ARG A 456 -32.27 -25.23 -7.94
N GLN A 457 -33.48 -24.70 -8.14
CA GLN A 457 -33.69 -23.44 -8.86
C GLN A 457 -33.22 -22.23 -8.05
N ILE A 458 -33.42 -22.24 -6.72
CA ILE A 458 -32.85 -21.24 -5.81
C ILE A 458 -31.33 -21.27 -5.88
N ALA A 459 -30.74 -22.45 -5.79
CA ALA A 459 -29.30 -22.63 -5.91
C ALA A 459 -28.75 -22.06 -7.22
N GLN A 460 -29.45 -22.30 -8.34
CA GLN A 460 -29.08 -21.76 -9.64
C GLN A 460 -29.23 -20.23 -9.71
N ALA A 461 -30.34 -19.68 -9.22
CA ALA A 461 -30.58 -18.24 -9.21
C ALA A 461 -29.58 -17.48 -8.33
N LEU A 462 -29.11 -18.12 -7.26
CA LEU A 462 -28.24 -17.53 -6.26
C LEU A 462 -26.77 -17.93 -6.40
N PHE A 463 -26.40 -18.71 -7.42
CA PHE A 463 -25.05 -19.24 -7.66
C PHE A 463 -24.45 -20.00 -6.45
N ILE A 464 -25.23 -20.86 -5.81
CA ILE A 464 -24.81 -21.69 -4.66
C ILE A 464 -25.15 -23.17 -4.89
N SER A 465 -24.70 -24.06 -4.00
CA SER A 465 -25.07 -25.48 -4.08
C SER A 465 -26.54 -25.73 -3.66
N PRO A 466 -27.23 -26.75 -4.21
CA PRO A 466 -28.57 -27.16 -3.75
C PRO A 466 -28.64 -27.49 -2.25
N LYS A 467 -27.54 -28.00 -1.68
CA LYS A 467 -27.43 -28.28 -0.24
C LYS A 467 -27.41 -27.00 0.58
N THR A 468 -26.68 -25.98 0.14
CA THR A 468 -26.62 -24.66 0.77
C THR A 468 -27.98 -23.96 0.70
N ALA A 469 -28.67 -24.04 -0.44
CA ALA A 469 -30.04 -23.53 -0.59
C ALA A 469 -31.02 -24.21 0.38
N ALA A 470 -30.90 -25.53 0.59
CA ALA A 470 -31.74 -26.25 1.56
C ALA A 470 -31.52 -25.78 3.00
N VAL A 471 -30.27 -25.51 3.39
CA VAL A 471 -29.94 -24.95 4.72
C VAL A 471 -30.55 -23.57 4.89
N HIS A 472 -30.41 -22.68 3.89
CA HIS A 472 -31.03 -21.36 3.96
C HIS A 472 -32.56 -21.42 4.06
N VAL A 473 -33.21 -22.30 3.30
CA VAL A 473 -34.67 -22.49 3.42
C VAL A 473 -35.04 -22.98 4.82
N SER A 474 -34.31 -23.93 5.39
CA SER A 474 -34.55 -24.41 6.75
C SER A 474 -34.39 -23.32 7.80
N ASN A 475 -33.36 -22.48 7.67
CA ASN A 475 -33.12 -21.35 8.58
C ASN A 475 -34.22 -20.29 8.46
N VAL A 476 -34.70 -20.01 7.24
CA VAL A 476 -35.84 -19.13 6.99
C VAL A 476 -37.09 -19.67 7.67
N LEU A 477 -37.43 -20.95 7.51
CA LEU A 477 -38.59 -21.57 8.19
C LEU A 477 -38.48 -21.44 9.72
N GLY A 478 -37.29 -21.71 10.27
CA GLY A 478 -37.03 -21.58 11.70
C GLY A 478 -37.20 -20.15 12.22
N LYS A 479 -36.65 -19.15 11.51
CA LYS A 479 -36.77 -17.74 11.88
C LYS A 479 -38.18 -17.18 11.74
N LEU A 480 -38.95 -17.70 10.77
CA LEU A 480 -40.36 -17.35 10.59
C LEU A 480 -41.31 -18.11 11.54
N ALA A 481 -40.80 -19.11 12.28
CA ALA A 481 -41.56 -20.02 13.13
C ALA A 481 -42.72 -20.73 12.40
N VAL A 482 -42.46 -21.16 11.16
CA VAL A 482 -43.43 -21.86 10.29
C VAL A 482 -42.95 -23.26 9.96
N ALA A 483 -43.89 -24.19 9.76
CA ALA A 483 -43.59 -25.61 9.57
C ALA A 483 -43.40 -25.97 8.09
N SER A 484 -43.90 -25.14 7.18
CA SER A 484 -43.95 -25.48 5.75
C SER A 484 -43.50 -24.35 4.83
N ARG A 485 -42.99 -24.74 3.66
CA ARG A 485 -42.63 -23.83 2.57
C ARG A 485 -43.82 -22.97 2.12
N GLY A 486 -45.03 -23.55 2.15
CA GLY A 486 -46.27 -22.84 1.80
C GLY A 486 -46.62 -21.75 2.81
N GLU A 487 -46.42 -22.01 4.11
CA GLU A 487 -46.58 -20.99 5.15
C GLU A 487 -45.56 -19.86 5.01
N ALA A 488 -44.31 -20.20 4.69
CA ALA A 488 -43.28 -19.19 4.42
C ALA A 488 -43.61 -18.32 3.21
N ALA A 489 -44.13 -18.91 2.12
CA ALA A 489 -44.61 -18.16 0.96
C ALA A 489 -45.77 -17.21 1.33
N ALA A 490 -46.73 -17.68 2.15
CA ALA A 490 -47.82 -16.84 2.65
C ALA A 490 -47.32 -15.68 3.53
N VAL A 491 -46.28 -15.90 4.35
CA VAL A 491 -45.60 -14.84 5.09
C VAL A 491 -44.94 -13.85 4.12
N ALA A 492 -44.20 -14.33 3.12
CA ALA A 492 -43.52 -13.48 2.14
C ALA A 492 -44.48 -12.56 1.36
N HIS A 493 -45.65 -13.07 0.97
CA HIS A 493 -46.69 -12.26 0.33
C HIS A 493 -47.26 -11.18 1.26
N ARG A 494 -47.46 -11.49 2.55
CA ARG A 494 -47.88 -10.48 3.55
C ARG A 494 -46.84 -9.40 3.78
N LEU A 495 -45.56 -9.72 3.56
CA LEU A 495 -44.43 -8.79 3.70
C LEU A 495 -44.12 -8.01 2.41
N GLY A 496 -44.87 -8.24 1.32
CA GLY A 496 -44.66 -7.55 0.04
C GLY A 496 -43.35 -7.94 -0.68
N LEU A 497 -42.77 -9.10 -0.36
CA LEU A 497 -41.47 -9.54 -0.87
C LEU A 497 -41.54 -10.25 -2.24
N THR A 498 -42.66 -10.13 -2.95
CA THR A 498 -42.84 -10.78 -4.27
C THR A 498 -42.79 -9.77 -5.39
N ASN A 499 -42.00 -10.06 -6.42
CA ASN A 499 -42.00 -9.27 -7.64
C ASN A 499 -43.34 -9.47 -8.36
N ALA A 500 -43.98 -8.37 -8.79
CA ALA A 500 -45.13 -8.42 -9.67
C ALA A 500 -44.76 -9.25 -10.92
N SER A 501 -45.64 -10.18 -11.28
CA SER A 501 -45.46 -11.16 -12.34
C SER A 501 -45.22 -10.56 -13.72
#